data_AF-A0AAX2GWV8-F1
#
_entry.id   AF-A0AAX2GWV8-F1
#
_cell.length_a   1.000
_cell.length_b   1.000
_cell.length_c   1.000
_cell.angle_alpha   90.00
_cell.angle_beta   90.00
_cell.angle_gamma   90.00
#
_symmetry.space_group_name_H-M   'P 1'
#
loop_
_entity.id
_entity.type
_entity.pdbx_description
1 polymer ?
#
loop_
_entity_poly.entity_id
_entity_poly.type
_entity_poly.pdbx_seq_one_letter_code
_entity_poly.pdbx_strand_id
1 'polypeptide(L)'
;MEKLITLIAIILGIYLLVMIMILADLWSGIRKARQCGEARNSIGYRRTVSKFAQYFNMLIALTVMDAMQMSAVWFLEVYYSYALWMFPFLTLFGALFLSFIELKSIYEKADEKQRFSKGAEVLLELLKNKNDLKEISKILKHPSETSANDAN
;
A
#
# COMPACT_ATOMS: atom_id res chain seq x y z
N MET A 1 -3.01 -24.52 -27.44
CA MET A 1 -2.59 -25.05 -26.13
C MET A 1 -1.48 -24.21 -25.52
N GLU A 2 -0.33 -24.06 -26.20
CA GLU A 2 0.82 -23.29 -25.68
C GLU A 2 0.49 -21.84 -25.28
N LYS A 3 -0.20 -21.08 -26.15
CA LYS A 3 -0.63 -19.68 -25.85
C LYS A 3 -1.40 -19.56 -24.53
N LEU A 4 -2.30 -20.51 -24.25
CA LEU A 4 -3.14 -20.51 -23.05
C LEU A 4 -2.30 -20.81 -21.79
N ILE A 5 -1.36 -21.75 -21.88
CA ILE A 5 -0.45 -22.09 -20.78
C ILE A 5 0.42 -20.88 -20.44
N THR A 6 1.00 -20.22 -21.45
CA THR A 6 1.80 -19.00 -21.25
C THR A 6 0.98 -17.90 -20.60
N LEU A 7 -0.28 -17.71 -21.02
CA LEU A 7 -1.17 -16.70 -20.47
C LEU A 7 -1.50 -16.95 -19.00
N ILE A 8 -1.84 -18.19 -18.64
CA ILE A 8 -2.07 -18.60 -17.25
C ILE A 8 -0.81 -18.39 -16.42
N ALA A 9 0.37 -18.75 -16.96
CA ALA A 9 1.64 -18.54 -16.27
C ALA A 9 1.94 -17.05 -16.03
N ILE A 10 1.64 -16.16 -16.99
CA ILE A 10 1.78 -14.71 -16.83
C ILE A 10 0.84 -14.18 -15.75
N ILE A 11 -0.45 -14.54 -15.82
CA ILE A 11 -1.44 -14.11 -14.82
C ILE A 11 -1.00 -14.59 -13.42
N LEU A 12 -0.62 -15.86 -13.29
CA LEU A 12 -0.13 -16.41 -12.04
C LEU A 12 1.14 -15.69 -11.55
N GLY A 13 2.06 -15.37 -12.46
CA GLY A 13 3.25 -14.57 -12.15
C GLY A 13 2.90 -13.18 -11.59
N ILE A 14 1.94 -12.48 -12.20
CA ILE A 14 1.46 -11.16 -11.71
C ILE A 14 0.89 -11.29 -10.29
N TYR A 15 0.05 -12.30 -10.04
CA TYR A 15 -0.54 -12.54 -8.72
C TYR A 15 0.54 -12.86 -7.67
N LEU A 16 1.54 -13.66 -8.02
CA LEU A 16 2.67 -13.96 -7.13
C LEU A 16 3.50 -12.71 -6.80
N LEU A 17 3.75 -11.84 -7.78
CA LEU A 17 4.49 -10.59 -7.56
C LEU A 17 3.75 -9.66 -6.59
N VAL A 18 2.43 -9.48 -6.78
CA VAL A 18 1.62 -8.67 -5.86
C VAL A 18 1.58 -9.30 -4.47
N MET A 19 1.48 -10.63 -4.38
CA MET A 19 1.56 -11.33 -3.10
C MET A 19 2.89 -11.08 -2.38
N ILE A 20 4.02 -11.19 -3.10
CA ILE A 20 5.35 -10.91 -2.54
C ILE A 20 5.45 -9.46 -2.04
N MET A 21 4.90 -8.49 -2.77
CA MET A 21 4.88 -7.08 -2.35
C MET A 21 4.13 -6.87 -1.02
N ILE A 22 2.95 -7.46 -0.86
CA ILE A 22 2.17 -7.33 0.39
C ILE A 22 2.88 -8.06 1.55
N LEU A 23 3.48 -9.22 1.28
CA LEU A 23 4.28 -9.94 2.26
C LEU A 23 5.53 -9.16 2.69
N ALA A 24 6.17 -8.43 1.77
CA ALA A 24 7.28 -7.55 2.07
C ALA A 24 6.87 -6.38 2.98
N ASP A 25 5.71 -5.74 2.73
CA ASP A 25 5.15 -4.71 3.63
C ASP A 25 4.90 -5.28 5.03
N LEU A 26 4.28 -6.47 5.11
CA LEU A 26 4.03 -7.15 6.38
C LEU A 26 5.32 -7.48 7.13
N TRP A 27 6.32 -8.05 6.44
CA TRP A 27 7.58 -8.44 7.06
C TRP A 27 8.34 -7.20 7.57
N SER A 28 8.39 -6.13 6.79
CA SER A 28 8.97 -4.85 7.21
C SER A 28 8.27 -4.30 8.47
N GLY A 29 6.93 -4.33 8.50
CA GLY A 29 6.14 -3.94 9.66
C GLY A 29 6.42 -4.79 10.90
N ILE A 30 6.49 -6.12 10.76
CA ILE A 30 6.79 -7.04 11.88
C ILE A 30 8.20 -6.81 12.43
N ARG A 31 9.19 -6.62 11.55
CA ARG A 31 10.57 -6.35 11.95
C ARG A 31 10.67 -5.05 12.74
N LYS A 32 9.98 -4.00 12.29
CA LYS A 32 9.94 -2.68 12.93
C LYS A 32 9.26 -2.73 14.30
N ALA A 33 8.14 -3.45 14.43
CA ALA A 33 7.46 -3.65 15.71
C ALA A 33 8.34 -4.40 16.73
N ARG A 34 9.07 -5.43 16.28
CA ARG A 34 10.01 -6.17 17.13
C ARG A 34 11.14 -5.28 17.66
N GLN A 35 11.62 -4.32 16.88
CA GLN A 35 12.69 -3.40 17.30
C GLN A 35 12.21 -2.31 18.27
N CYS A 36 10.94 -1.92 18.21
CA CYS A 36 10.36 -0.90 19.09
C CYS A 36 9.76 -1.46 20.40
N GLY A 37 9.72 -2.78 20.58
CA GLY A 37 9.23 -3.40 21.82
C GLY A 37 7.72 -3.28 22.07
N GLU A 38 6.94 -2.84 21.07
CA GLU A 38 5.48 -2.75 21.18
C GLU A 38 4.83 -4.14 21.15
N ALA A 39 3.76 -4.31 21.93
CA ALA A 39 2.99 -5.55 21.97
C ALA A 39 2.46 -5.89 20.57
N ARG A 40 2.78 -7.11 20.09
CA ARG A 40 2.28 -7.68 18.83
C ARG A 40 0.76 -7.83 18.89
N ASN A 41 0.04 -6.77 18.58
CA ASN A 41 -1.40 -6.80 18.63
C ASN A 41 -1.96 -7.44 17.35
N SER A 42 -2.97 -8.30 17.51
CA SER A 42 -3.63 -9.03 16.40
C SER A 42 -4.23 -8.11 15.32
N ILE A 43 -4.37 -6.83 15.65
CA ILE A 43 -4.84 -5.74 14.79
C ILE A 43 -3.97 -5.57 13.55
N GLY A 44 -2.64 -5.68 13.68
CA GLY A 44 -1.72 -5.51 12.54
C GLY A 44 -1.93 -6.58 11.46
N TYR A 45 -2.05 -7.84 11.88
CA TYR A 45 -2.32 -8.96 10.98
C TYR A 45 -3.71 -8.87 10.34
N ARG A 46 -4.74 -8.47 11.10
CA ARG A 46 -6.09 -8.25 10.54
C ARG A 46 -6.09 -7.17 9.45
N ARG A 47 -5.30 -6.10 9.63
CA ARG A 47 -5.15 -5.05 8.63
C ARG A 47 -4.52 -5.57 7.34
N THR A 48 -3.50 -6.43 7.46
CA THR A 48 -2.87 -7.06 6.29
C THR A 48 -3.81 -8.01 5.59
N VAL A 49 -4.57 -8.85 6.30
CA VAL A 49 -5.59 -9.73 5.69
C VAL A 49 -6.65 -8.93 4.96
N SER A 50 -7.09 -7.81 5.53
CA SER A 50 -8.06 -6.91 4.87
C SER A 50 -7.48 -6.28 3.60
N LYS A 51 -6.23 -5.80 3.63
CA LYS A 51 -5.51 -5.32 2.43
C LYS A 51 -5.41 -6.42 1.37
N PHE A 52 -5.01 -7.62 1.78
CA PHE A 52 -4.87 -8.78 0.90
C PHE A 52 -6.20 -9.10 0.20
N ALA A 53 -7.30 -9.14 0.95
CA ALA A 53 -8.64 -9.36 0.40
C ALA A 53 -9.05 -8.26 -0.58
N GLN A 54 -8.85 -6.98 -0.24
CA GLN A 54 -9.19 -5.86 -1.12
C GLN A 54 -8.38 -5.91 -2.43
N TYR A 55 -7.08 -6.18 -2.34
CA TYR A 55 -6.19 -6.23 -3.49
C TYR A 55 -6.47 -7.41 -4.41
N PHE A 56 -6.71 -8.60 -3.85
CA PHE A 56 -7.09 -9.77 -4.65
C PHE A 56 -8.48 -9.61 -5.26
N ASN A 57 -9.45 -9.05 -4.55
CA ASN A 57 -10.79 -8.79 -5.11
C ASN A 57 -10.71 -7.84 -6.32
N MET A 58 -9.91 -6.78 -6.23
CA MET A 58 -9.68 -5.86 -7.34
C MET A 58 -8.95 -6.55 -8.51
N LEU A 59 -7.88 -7.30 -8.24
CA LEU A 59 -7.13 -8.04 -9.26
C LEU A 59 -7.99 -9.07 -9.99
N ILE A 60 -8.84 -9.81 -9.25
CA ILE A 60 -9.78 -10.78 -9.83
C ILE A 60 -10.75 -10.07 -10.77
N ALA A 61 -11.31 -8.91 -10.36
CA ALA A 61 -12.20 -8.14 -11.23
C ALA A 61 -11.50 -7.72 -12.54
N LEU A 62 -10.25 -7.24 -12.47
CA LEU A 62 -9.46 -6.88 -13.66
C LEU A 62 -9.11 -8.10 -14.52
N THR A 63 -8.83 -9.24 -13.89
CA THR A 63 -8.54 -10.51 -14.59
C THR A 63 -9.77 -11.01 -15.33
N VAL A 64 -10.97 -10.86 -14.76
CA VAL A 64 -12.22 -11.17 -15.45
C VAL A 64 -12.42 -10.26 -16.67
N MET A 65 -12.13 -8.97 -16.56
CA MET A 65 -12.20 -8.05 -17.70
C MET A 65 -11.21 -8.44 -18.80
N ASP A 66 -9.97 -8.75 -18.46
CA ASP A 66 -8.97 -9.24 -19.42
C ASP A 66 -9.43 -10.57 -20.05
N ALA A 67 -10.00 -11.50 -19.29
CA ALA A 67 -10.53 -12.75 -19.81
C ALA A 67 -11.67 -12.53 -20.82
N MET A 68 -12.55 -11.55 -20.56
CA MET A 68 -13.60 -11.15 -21.51
C MET A 68 -13.00 -10.57 -22.80
N GLN A 69 -12.03 -9.66 -22.68
CA GLN A 69 -11.32 -9.06 -23.82
C GLN A 69 -10.57 -10.11 -24.65
N MET A 70 -9.90 -11.06 -23.99
CA MET A 70 -9.18 -12.15 -24.64
C MET A 70 -10.13 -13.14 -25.32
N SER A 71 -11.29 -13.41 -24.74
CA SER A 71 -12.31 -14.25 -25.37
C SER A 71 -12.83 -13.62 -26.66
N ALA A 72 -13.02 -12.29 -26.67
CA ALA A 72 -13.38 -11.55 -27.87
C ALA A 72 -12.26 -11.57 -28.93
N VAL A 73 -11.00 -11.38 -28.52
CA VAL A 73 -9.83 -11.51 -29.41
C VAL A 73 -9.73 -12.91 -30.01
N TRP A 74 -9.91 -13.95 -29.20
CA TRP A 74 -9.90 -15.33 -29.65
C TRP A 74 -11.01 -15.61 -30.68
N PHE A 75 -12.22 -15.09 -30.43
CA PHE A 75 -13.32 -15.18 -31.40
C PHE A 75 -12.96 -14.49 -32.73
N LEU A 76 -12.38 -13.28 -32.70
CA LEU A 76 -11.96 -12.58 -33.92
C LEU A 76 -10.82 -13.30 -34.66
N GLU A 77 -9.88 -13.91 -33.94
CA GLU A 77 -8.78 -14.70 -34.55
C GLU A 77 -9.33 -15.93 -35.27
N VAL A 78 -10.27 -16.65 -34.65
CA VAL A 78 -10.86 -17.89 -35.21
C VAL A 78 -11.73 -17.61 -36.43
N TYR A 79 -12.62 -16.61 -36.37
CA TYR A 79 -13.65 -16.40 -37.38
C TYR A 79 -13.26 -15.39 -38.47
N TYR A 80 -12.38 -14.43 -38.15
CA TYR A 80 -12.04 -13.32 -39.04
C TYR A 80 -10.54 -13.25 -39.35
N SER A 81 -9.73 -14.20 -38.85
CA SER A 81 -8.27 -14.27 -39.06
C SER A 81 -7.52 -13.00 -38.65
N TYR A 82 -8.07 -12.22 -37.71
CA TYR A 82 -7.35 -11.10 -37.11
C TYR A 82 -6.37 -11.60 -36.04
N ALA A 83 -5.09 -11.28 -36.21
CA ALA A 83 -4.07 -11.55 -35.21
C ALA A 83 -3.91 -10.34 -34.27
N LEU A 84 -4.71 -10.29 -33.21
CA LEU A 84 -4.60 -9.27 -32.16
C LEU A 84 -3.78 -9.77 -30.97
N TRP A 85 -3.19 -8.85 -30.20
CA TRP A 85 -2.40 -9.20 -29.02
C TRP A 85 -3.28 -9.78 -27.90
N MET A 86 -2.93 -10.98 -27.44
CA MET A 86 -3.60 -11.69 -26.34
C MET A 86 -2.77 -11.55 -25.06
N PHE A 87 -2.90 -10.41 -24.37
CA PHE A 87 -2.11 -10.07 -23.18
C PHE A 87 -2.98 -9.40 -22.09
N PRO A 88 -2.82 -9.74 -20.79
CA PRO A 88 -3.65 -9.22 -19.69
C PRO A 88 -3.24 -7.80 -19.30
N PHE A 89 -3.57 -6.83 -20.14
CA PHE A 89 -3.15 -5.44 -19.94
C PHE A 89 -3.78 -4.84 -18.69
N LEU A 90 -5.08 -5.05 -18.44
CA LEU A 90 -5.77 -4.41 -17.31
C LEU A 90 -5.25 -4.94 -15.97
N THR A 91 -5.04 -6.25 -15.88
CA THR A 91 -4.48 -6.92 -14.69
C THR A 91 -3.06 -6.45 -14.43
N LEU A 92 -2.23 -6.31 -15.48
CA LEU A 92 -0.87 -5.79 -15.33
C LEU A 92 -0.87 -4.34 -14.82
N PHE A 93 -1.63 -3.45 -15.46
CA PHE A 93 -1.72 -2.06 -15.03
C PHE A 93 -2.29 -1.92 -13.62
N GLY A 94 -3.30 -2.73 -13.28
CA GLY A 94 -3.85 -2.81 -11.94
C GLY A 94 -2.79 -3.21 -10.91
N ALA A 95 -2.03 -4.27 -11.18
CA ALA A 95 -0.95 -4.72 -10.31
C ALA A 95 0.13 -3.64 -10.11
N LEU A 96 0.54 -2.95 -11.17
CA LEU A 96 1.50 -1.85 -11.10
C LEU A 96 0.96 -0.68 -10.28
N PHE A 97 -0.31 -0.31 -10.49
CA PHE A 97 -0.97 0.77 -9.76
C PHE A 97 -1.08 0.45 -8.26
N LEU A 98 -1.51 -0.77 -7.90
CA LEU A 98 -1.53 -1.23 -6.51
C LEU A 98 -0.14 -1.18 -5.88
N SER A 99 0.86 -1.67 -6.61
CA SER A 99 2.26 -1.69 -6.15
C SER A 99 2.76 -0.28 -5.85
N PHE A 100 2.39 0.70 -6.69
CA PHE A 100 2.75 2.10 -6.50
C PHE A 100 2.09 2.72 -5.26
N ILE A 101 0.80 2.46 -5.03
CA ILE A 101 0.10 2.94 -3.83
C ILE A 101 0.77 2.43 -2.56
N GLU A 102 1.14 1.15 -2.54
CA GLU A 102 1.73 0.53 -1.35
C GLU A 102 3.16 1.05 -1.09
N LEU A 103 3.96 1.23 -2.15
CA LEU A 103 5.28 1.88 -2.06
C LEU A 103 5.18 3.28 -1.48
N LYS A 104 4.21 4.08 -1.95
CA LYS A 104 3.96 5.42 -1.42
C LYS A 104 3.57 5.38 0.07
N SER A 105 2.71 4.43 0.46
CA SER A 105 2.30 4.25 1.86
C SER A 105 3.48 3.96 2.80
N ILE A 106 4.49 3.21 2.33
CA ILE A 106 5.69 2.91 3.12
C ILE A 106 6.56 4.16 3.28
N TYR A 107 6.74 4.91 2.20
CA TYR A 107 7.54 6.14 2.21
C TYR A 107 6.97 7.16 3.20
N GLU A 108 5.65 7.38 3.17
CA GLU A 108 4.97 8.29 4.10
C GLU A 108 5.14 7.85 5.57
N LYS A 109 5.02 6.56 5.87
CA LYS A 109 5.23 6.03 7.23
C LYS A 109 6.69 6.14 7.72
N ALA A 110 7.66 6.27 6.81
CA ALA A 110 9.05 6.47 7.19
C ALA A 110 9.28 7.93 7.63
N ASP A 111 8.76 8.89 6.85
CA ASP A 111 8.86 10.32 7.15
C ASP A 111 8.14 10.70 8.45
N GLU A 112 6.95 10.16 8.68
CA GLU A 112 6.17 10.44 9.90
C GLU A 112 6.91 9.97 11.16
N LYS A 113 7.54 8.78 11.11
CA LYS A 113 8.32 8.26 12.24
C LYS A 113 9.54 9.14 12.55
N GLN A 114 10.20 9.67 11.51
CA GLN A 114 11.36 10.55 11.69
C GLN A 114 10.96 11.90 12.31
N ARG A 115 9.78 12.42 11.94
CA ARG A 115 9.23 13.63 12.56
C ARG A 115 8.90 13.43 14.03
N PHE A 116 8.26 12.31 14.37
CA PHE A 116 7.89 12.01 15.75
C PHE A 116 9.13 11.84 16.65
N SER A 117 10.17 11.15 16.17
CA SER A 117 11.41 10.98 16.94
C SER A 117 12.12 12.31 17.20
N LYS A 118 12.22 13.19 16.18
CA LYS A 118 12.80 14.53 16.35
C LYS A 118 11.97 15.39 17.31
N GLY A 119 10.64 15.35 17.20
CA GLY A 119 9.75 16.08 18.10
C GLY A 119 9.87 15.61 19.56
N ALA A 120 9.96 14.30 19.78
CA ALA A 120 10.16 13.73 21.11
C ALA A 120 11.53 14.09 21.72
N GLU A 121 12.59 14.12 20.91
CA GLU A 121 13.94 14.50 21.34
C GLU A 121 14.01 15.97 21.77
N VAL A 122 13.44 16.88 20.96
CA VAL A 122 13.30 18.31 21.31
C VAL A 122 12.50 18.50 22.60
N LEU A 123 11.41 17.74 22.78
CA LEU A 123 10.60 17.79 24.00
C LEU A 123 11.41 17.36 25.24
N LEU A 124 12.21 16.29 25.12
CA LEU A 124 13.07 15.80 26.20
C LEU A 124 14.19 16.79 26.55
N GLU A 125 14.77 17.47 25.55
CA GLU A 125 15.81 18.47 25.74
C GLU A 125 15.26 19.71 26.47
N LEU A 126 14.07 20.17 26.10
CA LEU A 126 13.39 21.27 26.78
C LEU A 126 12.93 20.92 28.20
N LEU A 127 12.49 19.68 28.45
CA LEU A 127 12.15 19.23 29.81
C LEU A 127 13.38 19.13 30.73
N LYS A 128 14.55 18.77 30.17
CA LYS A 128 15.82 18.81 30.91
C LYS A 128 16.21 20.24 31.27
N ASN A 129 15.96 21.20 30.38
CA ASN A 129 16.21 22.61 30.61
C ASN A 129 15.01 23.25 31.34
N LYS A 130 14.93 23.05 32.66
CA LYS A 130 13.80 23.48 33.53
C LYS A 130 13.35 24.96 33.39
N ASN A 131 14.14 25.81 32.75
CA ASN A 131 13.84 27.24 32.55
C ASN A 131 12.88 27.51 31.36
N ASP A 132 12.77 26.61 30.37
CA ASP A 132 11.99 26.84 29.14
C ASP A 132 10.52 26.35 29.22
N LEU A 133 10.13 25.73 30.34
CA LEU A 133 8.77 25.24 30.60
C LEU A 133 7.68 26.33 30.48
N LYS A 134 8.03 27.59 30.74
CA LYS A 134 7.11 28.72 30.62
C LYS A 134 6.77 29.04 29.16
N GLU A 135 7.69 28.83 28.23
CA GLU A 135 7.49 29.11 26.80
C GLU A 135 6.58 28.06 26.15
N ILE A 136 6.75 26.78 26.53
CA ILE A 136 5.90 25.68 26.06
C ILE A 136 4.44 25.86 26.50
N SER A 137 4.18 26.40 27.70
CA SER A 137 2.81 26.68 28.14
C SER A 137 2.11 27.75 27.30
N LYS A 138 2.87 28.64 26.66
CA LYS A 138 2.39 29.65 25.71
C LYS A 138 2.15 29.03 24.33
N ILE A 139 3.07 28.19 23.87
CA ILE A 139 2.99 27.52 22.56
C ILE A 139 1.94 26.41 22.53
N LEU A 140 1.63 25.74 23.65
CA LEU A 140 0.56 24.72 23.74
C LEU A 140 -0.84 25.31 23.97
N LYS A 141 -0.95 26.55 24.45
CA LYS A 141 -2.23 27.27 24.55
C LYS A 141 -2.69 27.86 23.22
N HIS A 142 -1.77 28.08 22.28
CA HIS A 142 -2.04 28.66 20.97
C HIS A 142 -2.44 27.68 19.82
N PRO A 143 -2.11 26.37 19.78
CA PRO A 143 -2.46 25.49 18.68
C PRO A 143 -3.91 24.99 18.80
N SER A 144 -4.52 25.11 19.98
CA SER A 144 -5.94 24.81 20.19
C SER A 144 -6.88 25.84 19.57
N GLU A 145 -6.37 26.99 19.12
CA GLU A 145 -7.20 28.00 18.43
C GLU A 145 -7.11 27.92 16.91
N THR A 146 -6.06 27.34 16.32
CA THR A 146 -5.91 27.28 14.85
C THR A 146 -6.75 26.15 14.22
N SER A 147 -7.06 25.07 14.94
CA SER A 147 -7.91 23.99 14.44
C SER A 147 -9.42 24.24 14.58
N ALA A 148 -9.83 25.39 15.12
CA ALA A 148 -11.24 25.77 15.26
C ALA A 148 -11.74 26.78 14.22
N ASN A 149 -10.86 27.41 13.43
CA ASN A 149 -11.23 28.53 12.55
C ASN A 149 -11.28 28.23 11.04
N ASP A 150 -10.98 26.98 10.63
CA ASP A 150 -11.10 26.53 9.23
C ASP A 150 -12.42 25.78 8.95
N ALA A 151 -13.39 25.88 9.86
CA ALA A 151 -14.70 25.23 9.76
C ALA A 151 -15.88 26.23 9.71
N ASN A 152 -15.66 27.42 9.13
CA ASN A 152 -16.71 28.41 8.88
C ASN A 152 -16.70 28.88 7.42
#